data_AF-A0A401VTQ9-F1
#
_entry.id   AF-A0A401VTQ9-F1
#
_cell.length_a   1.000
_cell.length_b   1.000
_cell.length_c   1.000
_cell.angle_alpha   90.00
_cell.angle_beta   90.00
_cell.angle_gamma   90.00
#
_symmetry.space_group_name_H-M   'P 1'
#
loop_
_entity.id
_entity.type
_entity.pdbx_description
1 polymer ?
#
loop_
_entity_poly.entity_id
_entity_poly.type
_entity_poly.pdbx_seq_one_letter_code
_entity_poly.pdbx_strand_id
1 'polypeptide(L)'
;MAMGRPRKDPRDPVVIMRAAGLEPLEPYPGAGTPWCCRHEACGREVKARYSNVKRGVGICRWCAPNAPVDAEDAAALMRTAGLEPLEPYPGTDTPWPCRCTACGATVTPTHGSIKQGQGGCGPCGRKKAGAGISQAWARRRELPRTDGEQAAEELQTFGLTPLESYPGPAGLWACRHDTCGRDVEIRLHNLHRGLRACPYCPPAPGGRRRWPPDEAEALMRAAGLEPLEPYSGRRQQAWRCRCTGCGRETLPSLGGILAEQGGCRHCADVRAAEARKTDPEVAAADMRAAGLEPLEPYATSMTPWRCRCTTCGSEVSPTLMKIRTGGGCRFCASAVTGKVCRVVGCASRV
;
A
#
# COMPACT_ATOMS: atom_id res chain seq x y z
N MET A 1 -30.59 46.87 6.82
CA MET A 1 -29.66 45.81 7.29
C MET A 1 -30.26 44.46 6.92
N ALA A 2 -29.66 43.78 5.95
CA ALA A 2 -30.29 42.66 5.25
C ALA A 2 -30.34 41.39 6.13
N MET A 3 -31.55 40.93 6.45
CA MET A 3 -31.80 39.61 7.01
C MET A 3 -31.72 38.56 5.88
N GLY A 4 -30.65 37.75 5.89
CA GLY A 4 -30.49 36.65 4.96
C GLY A 4 -31.38 35.46 5.32
N ARG A 5 -32.32 35.11 4.42
CA ARG A 5 -33.14 33.89 4.46
C ARG A 5 -32.26 32.63 4.41
N PRO A 6 -32.59 31.55 5.14
CA PRO A 6 -31.74 30.37 5.26
C PRO A 6 -31.84 29.52 3.99
N ARG A 7 -30.69 29.24 3.35
CA ARG A 7 -30.59 28.21 2.32
C ARG A 7 -30.47 26.85 3.01
N LYS A 8 -31.53 26.04 2.95
CA LYS A 8 -31.47 24.61 3.24
C LYS A 8 -30.67 23.94 2.10
N ASP A 9 -29.40 23.66 2.35
CA ASP A 9 -28.50 22.82 1.53
C ASP A 9 -28.23 21.52 2.36
N PRO A 10 -28.08 20.33 1.76
CA PRO A 10 -28.22 19.02 2.43
C PRO A 10 -27.00 18.60 3.27
N ARG A 11 -26.34 19.57 3.90
CA ARG A 11 -25.16 19.39 4.77
C ARG A 11 -25.21 20.41 5.90
N ASP A 12 -26.29 20.41 6.68
CA ASP A 12 -26.38 21.21 7.90
C ASP A 12 -25.13 20.93 8.75
N PRO A 13 -24.28 21.94 9.01
CA PRO A 13 -23.07 21.77 9.80
C PRO A 13 -23.34 21.16 11.17
N VAL A 14 -24.51 21.42 11.77
CA VAL A 14 -24.93 20.85 13.05
C VAL A 14 -25.14 19.35 12.95
N VAL A 15 -25.77 18.87 11.87
CA VAL A 15 -26.00 17.44 11.64
C VAL A 15 -24.68 16.70 11.46
N ILE A 16 -23.73 17.30 10.73
CA ILE A 16 -22.39 16.71 10.53
C ILE A 16 -21.59 16.68 11.84
N MET A 17 -21.66 17.73 12.66
CA MET A 17 -21.01 17.75 13.97
C MET A 17 -21.59 16.67 14.89
N ARG A 18 -22.92 16.57 14.98
CA ARG A 18 -23.59 15.56 15.80
C ARG A 18 -23.29 14.14 15.33
N ALA A 19 -23.27 13.89 14.02
CA ALA A 19 -22.88 12.59 13.45
C ALA A 19 -21.43 12.20 13.80
N ALA A 20 -20.57 13.18 14.08
CA ALA A 20 -19.21 12.96 14.57
C ALA A 20 -19.10 12.92 16.11
N GLY A 21 -20.23 12.86 16.84
CA GLY A 21 -20.28 12.84 18.30
C GLY A 21 -19.97 14.18 18.96
N LEU A 22 -20.12 15.29 18.23
CA LEU A 22 -19.91 16.65 18.73
C LEU A 22 -21.24 17.40 18.78
N GLU A 23 -21.64 17.80 19.97
CA GLU A 23 -22.84 18.60 20.20
C GLU A 23 -22.48 20.10 20.20
N PRO A 24 -22.93 20.90 19.21
CA PRO A 24 -22.63 22.33 19.19
C PRO A 24 -23.27 23.09 20.35
N LEU A 25 -22.48 23.88 21.08
CA LEU A 25 -22.94 24.70 22.20
C LEU A 25 -23.28 26.14 21.79
N GLU A 26 -22.83 26.54 20.60
CA GLU A 26 -23.02 27.88 20.04
C GLU A 26 -23.49 27.81 18.58
N PRO A 27 -24.09 28.90 18.03
CA PRO A 27 -24.45 28.97 16.62
C PRO A 27 -23.25 28.78 15.69
N TYR A 28 -23.49 28.23 14.50
CA TYR A 28 -22.42 27.89 13.54
C TYR A 28 -21.54 29.12 13.18
N PRO A 29 -20.25 29.14 13.56
CA PRO A 29 -19.37 30.30 13.39
C PRO A 29 -18.63 30.32 12.03
N GLY A 30 -18.94 29.38 11.12
CA GLY A 30 -18.28 29.22 9.83
C GLY A 30 -17.27 28.06 9.77
N ALA A 31 -16.82 27.71 8.56
CA ALA A 31 -16.15 26.43 8.30
C ALA A 31 -14.71 26.33 8.85
N GLY A 32 -14.00 27.45 8.92
CA GLY A 32 -12.60 27.52 9.38
C GLY A 32 -12.45 27.94 10.84
N THR A 33 -13.53 28.42 11.45
CA THR A 33 -13.53 28.96 12.81
C THR A 33 -13.61 27.81 13.82
N PRO A 34 -12.87 27.85 14.95
CA PRO A 34 -13.11 26.94 16.05
C PRO A 34 -14.54 27.10 16.56
N TRP A 35 -15.27 26.00 16.61
CA TRP A 35 -16.67 25.92 17.02
C TRP A 35 -16.74 25.19 18.36
N CYS A 36 -17.29 25.84 19.38
CA CYS A 36 -17.46 25.27 20.71
C CYS A 36 -18.52 24.16 20.67
N CYS A 37 -18.09 22.95 20.98
CA CYS A 37 -18.93 21.76 21.03
C CYS A 37 -18.63 20.96 22.30
N ARG A 38 -19.62 20.23 22.80
CA ARG A 38 -19.42 19.18 23.80
C ARG A 38 -19.20 17.85 23.07
N HIS A 39 -18.09 17.17 23.35
CA HIS A 39 -17.83 15.85 22.79
C HIS A 39 -18.59 14.79 23.61
N GLU A 40 -19.53 14.09 22.99
CA GLU A 40 -20.42 13.15 23.70
C GLU A 40 -19.64 12.01 24.37
N ALA A 41 -18.60 11.48 23.72
CA ALA A 41 -17.87 10.33 24.24
C ALA A 41 -16.97 10.65 25.45
N CYS A 42 -16.50 11.90 25.61
CA CYS A 42 -15.66 12.27 26.76
C CYS A 42 -16.25 13.38 27.64
N GLY A 43 -17.42 13.90 27.31
CA GLY A 43 -18.12 14.98 28.02
C GLY A 43 -17.44 16.34 28.00
N ARG A 44 -16.24 16.46 27.43
CA ARG A 44 -15.44 17.70 27.48
C ARG A 44 -15.91 18.71 26.45
N GLU A 45 -15.85 19.99 26.81
CA GLU A 45 -15.97 21.09 25.87
C GLU A 45 -14.71 21.18 25.02
N VAL A 46 -14.89 21.14 23.70
CA VAL A 46 -13.84 21.16 22.70
C VAL A 46 -14.12 22.21 21.64
N LYS A 47 -13.06 22.79 21.10
CA LYS A 47 -13.15 23.73 19.98
C LYS A 47 -12.82 23.00 18.68
N ALA A 48 -13.82 22.39 18.07
CA ALA A 48 -13.68 21.63 16.83
C ALA A 48 -13.86 22.54 15.60
N ARG A 49 -13.18 22.26 14.49
CA ARG A 49 -13.41 22.99 13.23
C ARG A 49 -14.28 22.15 12.31
N TYR A 50 -15.37 22.72 11.79
CA TYR A 50 -16.27 22.01 10.86
C TYR A 50 -15.52 21.43 9.65
N SER A 51 -14.57 22.18 9.07
CA SER A 51 -13.73 21.71 7.96
C SER A 51 -12.87 20.48 8.30
N ASN A 52 -12.41 20.35 9.54
CA ASN A 52 -11.62 19.20 10.02
C ASN A 52 -12.52 17.98 10.25
N VAL A 53 -13.68 18.20 10.88
CA VAL A 53 -14.68 17.16 11.12
C VAL A 53 -15.22 16.60 9.80
N LYS A 54 -15.51 17.46 8.83
CA LYS A 54 -15.92 17.06 7.47
C LYS A 54 -14.87 16.19 6.75
N ARG A 55 -13.59 16.38 7.07
CA ARG A 55 -12.47 15.58 6.52
C ARG A 55 -12.17 14.34 7.37
N GLY A 56 -12.86 14.12 8.48
CA GLY A 56 -12.64 12.99 9.38
C GLY A 56 -11.36 13.11 10.23
N VAL A 57 -10.83 14.31 10.46
CA VAL A 57 -9.57 14.52 11.20
C VAL A 57 -9.80 15.40 12.42
N GLY A 58 -9.26 15.02 13.58
CA GLY A 58 -9.15 15.90 14.75
C GLY A 58 -10.50 16.28 15.40
N ILE A 59 -11.37 15.29 15.65
CA ILE A 59 -12.70 15.46 16.26
C ILE A 59 -12.57 15.97 17.71
N CYS A 60 -11.73 15.34 18.53
CA CYS A 60 -11.49 15.74 19.91
C CYS A 60 -10.00 15.60 20.25
N ARG A 61 -9.36 16.66 20.76
CA ARG A 61 -7.94 16.64 21.17
C ARG A 61 -7.67 15.65 22.31
N TRP A 62 -8.63 15.44 23.19
CA TRP A 62 -8.51 14.60 24.38
C TRP A 62 -8.82 13.12 24.12
N CYS A 63 -9.48 12.81 23.00
CA CYS A 63 -9.73 11.44 22.55
C CYS A 63 -8.86 11.05 21.35
N ALA A 64 -8.09 11.99 20.82
CA ALA A 64 -7.16 11.70 19.75
C ALA A 64 -6.11 10.68 20.24
N PRO A 65 -5.56 9.83 19.35
CA PRO A 65 -4.50 8.89 19.71
C PRO A 65 -3.28 9.55 20.38
N ASN A 66 -3.07 10.84 20.13
CA ASN A 66 -2.01 11.68 20.71
C ASN A 66 -2.52 12.63 21.81
N ALA A 67 -3.61 12.28 22.49
CA ALA A 67 -4.15 13.08 23.59
C ALA A 67 -3.07 13.34 24.67
N PRO A 68 -3.07 14.54 25.30
CA PRO A 68 -2.22 14.81 26.44
C PRO A 68 -2.50 13.77 27.54
N VAL A 69 -1.46 13.07 27.96
CA VAL A 69 -1.53 12.09 29.05
C VAL A 69 -1.44 12.86 30.37
N ASP A 70 -2.32 12.53 31.31
CA ASP A 70 -2.24 13.06 32.67
C ASP A 70 -0.96 12.54 33.36
N ALA A 71 -0.30 13.41 34.14
CA ALA A 71 0.97 13.06 34.78
C ALA A 71 0.81 11.91 35.79
N GLU A 72 -0.34 11.82 36.46
CA GLU A 72 -0.62 10.77 37.44
C GLU A 72 -0.92 9.44 36.74
N ASP A 73 -1.68 9.46 35.65
CA ASP A 73 -1.94 8.26 34.84
C ASP A 73 -0.65 7.68 34.25
N ALA A 74 0.26 8.56 33.80
CA ALA A 74 1.57 8.17 33.30
C ALA A 74 2.44 7.55 34.41
N ALA A 75 2.39 8.12 35.62
CA ALA A 75 3.12 7.61 36.79
C ALA A 75 2.56 6.27 37.28
N ALA A 76 1.23 6.11 37.27
CA ALA A 76 0.57 4.85 37.60
C ALA A 76 1.00 3.73 36.64
N LEU A 77 1.06 4.02 35.32
CA LEU A 77 1.55 3.05 34.34
C LEU A 77 3.00 2.62 34.61
N MET A 78 3.89 3.58 34.96
CA MET A 78 5.27 3.27 35.34
C MET A 78 5.32 2.37 36.58
N ARG A 79 4.52 2.68 37.61
CA ARG A 79 4.45 1.89 38.84
C ARG A 79 3.96 0.46 38.58
N THR A 80 2.95 0.27 37.73
CA THR A 80 2.49 -1.07 37.30
C THR A 80 3.58 -1.83 36.55
N ALA A 81 4.45 -1.16 35.81
CA ALA A 81 5.61 -1.76 35.15
C ALA A 81 6.81 -2.03 36.09
N GLY A 82 6.66 -1.79 37.40
CA GLY A 82 7.72 -1.99 38.40
C GLY A 82 8.79 -0.90 38.36
N LEU A 83 8.41 0.32 37.98
CA LEU A 83 9.27 1.49 37.88
C LEU A 83 8.68 2.63 38.71
N GLU A 84 9.45 3.15 39.65
CA GLU A 84 9.08 4.30 40.47
C GLU A 84 9.64 5.58 39.85
N PRO A 85 8.81 6.52 39.33
CA PRO A 85 9.29 7.78 38.79
C PRO A 85 10.03 8.62 39.85
N LEU A 86 11.17 9.19 39.47
CA LEU A 86 11.96 10.06 40.35
C LEU A 86 11.69 11.55 40.10
N GLU A 87 11.10 11.88 38.96
CA GLU A 87 10.84 13.24 38.49
C GLU A 87 9.39 13.36 37.97
N PRO A 88 8.83 14.59 37.90
CA PRO A 88 7.54 14.83 37.26
C PRO A 88 7.51 14.36 35.81
N TYR A 89 6.32 13.99 35.31
CA TYR A 89 6.14 13.44 33.97
C TYR A 89 6.70 14.38 32.87
N PRO A 90 7.77 13.98 32.14
CA PRO A 90 8.44 14.84 31.18
C PRO A 90 7.84 14.75 29.75
N GLY A 91 6.79 13.94 29.56
CA GLY A 91 6.15 13.68 28.26
C GLY A 91 6.35 12.25 27.74
N THR A 92 5.58 11.88 26.70
CA THR A 92 5.43 10.48 26.26
C THR A 92 6.73 9.87 25.74
N ASP A 93 7.47 10.61 24.93
CA ASP A 93 8.67 10.13 24.24
C ASP A 93 9.98 10.65 24.88
N THR A 94 9.86 11.35 26.01
CA THR A 94 11.02 11.87 26.75
C THR A 94 11.54 10.78 27.70
N PRO A 95 12.86 10.57 27.79
CA PRO A 95 13.44 9.67 28.80
C PRO A 95 13.03 10.12 30.21
N TRP A 96 12.43 9.21 30.97
CA TRP A 96 11.90 9.50 32.29
C TRP A 96 12.70 8.74 33.35
N PRO A 97 13.45 9.43 34.23
CA PRO A 97 14.18 8.78 35.30
C PRO A 97 13.25 8.02 36.26
N CYS A 98 13.46 6.72 36.37
CA CYS A 98 12.73 5.85 37.27
C CYS A 98 13.67 4.91 38.04
N ARG A 99 13.31 4.55 39.27
CA ARG A 99 13.95 3.47 40.04
C ARG A 99 13.19 2.17 39.82
N CYS A 100 13.87 1.13 39.36
CA CYS A 100 13.25 -0.19 39.25
C CYS A 100 13.00 -0.80 40.64
N THR A 101 11.76 -1.21 40.92
CA THR A 101 11.39 -1.84 42.20
C THR A 101 11.97 -3.24 42.37
N ALA A 102 12.25 -3.94 41.27
CA ALA A 102 12.76 -5.32 41.30
C ALA A 102 14.28 -5.43 41.53
N CYS A 103 15.08 -4.46 41.07
CA CYS A 103 16.55 -4.52 41.20
C CYS A 103 17.19 -3.26 41.79
N GLY A 104 16.39 -2.23 42.11
CA GLY A 104 16.86 -0.97 42.69
C GLY A 104 17.60 -0.04 41.73
N ALA A 105 17.90 -0.48 40.50
CA ALA A 105 18.65 0.31 39.53
C ALA A 105 17.83 1.49 38.99
N THR A 106 18.48 2.65 38.87
CA THR A 106 17.94 3.81 38.16
C THR A 106 18.03 3.57 36.65
N VAL A 107 16.89 3.71 35.97
CA VAL A 107 16.74 3.51 34.53
C VAL A 107 15.96 4.68 33.94
N THR A 108 16.10 4.92 32.64
CA THR A 108 15.48 6.05 31.95
C THR A 108 14.55 5.62 30.79
N PRO A 109 13.50 4.81 31.06
CA PRO A 109 12.54 4.40 30.03
C PRO A 109 11.66 5.57 29.59
N THR A 110 11.06 5.47 28.40
CA THR A 110 10.03 6.41 27.96
C THR A 110 8.64 5.86 28.27
N HIS A 111 7.68 6.73 28.61
CA HIS A 111 6.29 6.32 28.86
C HIS A 111 5.68 5.60 27.65
N GLY A 112 5.97 6.07 26.44
CA GLY A 112 5.57 5.42 25.18
C GLY A 112 6.08 3.98 25.06
N SER A 113 7.34 3.72 25.42
CA SER A 113 7.91 2.35 25.35
C SER A 113 7.25 1.39 26.34
N ILE A 114 6.92 1.87 27.54
CA ILE A 114 6.22 1.09 28.56
C ILE A 114 4.79 0.81 28.14
N LYS A 115 4.08 1.81 27.59
CA LYS A 115 2.73 1.65 27.03
C LYS A 115 2.66 0.62 25.91
N GLN A 116 3.72 0.49 25.11
CA GLN A 116 3.83 -0.50 24.03
C GLN A 116 4.35 -1.88 24.50
N GLY A 117 4.68 -2.03 25.79
CA GLY A 117 5.22 -3.28 26.35
C GLY A 117 6.66 -3.61 25.91
N GLN A 118 7.38 -2.66 25.30
CA GLN A 118 8.76 -2.83 24.81
C GLN A 118 9.81 -2.21 25.75
N GLY A 119 9.39 -1.44 26.75
CA GLY A 119 10.26 -0.79 27.73
C GLY A 119 10.44 -1.57 29.03
N GLY A 120 11.21 -0.99 29.96
CA GLY A 120 11.34 -1.48 31.33
C GLY A 120 12.74 -1.31 31.90
N CYS A 121 13.03 -2.08 32.94
CA CYS A 121 14.38 -2.12 33.50
C CYS A 121 15.30 -2.99 32.63
N GLY A 122 16.23 -2.36 31.91
CA GLY A 122 17.21 -3.03 31.04
C GLY A 122 17.99 -4.17 31.72
N PRO A 123 18.56 -3.98 32.93
CA PRO A 123 19.19 -5.06 33.70
C PRO A 123 18.29 -6.27 33.96
N CYS A 124 17.04 -6.06 34.40
CA CYS A 124 16.09 -7.14 34.64
C CYS A 124 15.69 -7.85 33.34
N GLY A 125 15.49 -7.10 32.25
CA GLY A 125 15.23 -7.66 30.92
C GLY A 125 16.36 -8.56 30.44
N ARG A 126 17.61 -8.11 30.57
CA ARG A 126 18.80 -8.92 30.21
C ARG A 126 18.93 -10.20 31.03
N LYS A 127 18.66 -10.17 32.35
CA LYS A 127 18.67 -11.36 33.20
C LYS A 127 17.63 -12.39 32.77
N LYS A 128 16.40 -11.95 32.47
CA LYS A 128 15.32 -12.83 31.98
C LYS A 128 15.66 -13.43 30.61
N ALA A 129 16.19 -12.63 29.69
CA ALA A 129 16.64 -13.11 28.38
C ALA A 129 17.78 -14.13 28.49
N GLY A 130 18.78 -13.88 29.35
CA GLY A 130 19.89 -14.81 29.58
C GLY A 130 19.45 -16.16 30.15
N ALA A 131 18.46 -16.17 31.07
CA ALA A 131 17.90 -17.41 31.62
C ALA A 131 17.23 -18.28 30.55
N GLY A 132 16.49 -17.66 29.62
CA GLY A 132 15.87 -18.39 28.50
C GLY A 132 16.89 -19.03 27.56
N ILE A 133 18.02 -18.36 27.32
CA ILE A 133 19.13 -18.90 26.53
C ILE A 133 19.74 -20.11 27.24
N SER A 134 20.05 -20.03 28.54
CA SER A 134 20.61 -21.16 29.30
C SER A 134 19.69 -22.39 29.30
N GLN A 135 18.37 -22.20 29.43
CA GLN A 135 17.39 -23.28 29.36
C GLN A 135 17.33 -23.92 27.96
N ALA A 136 17.40 -23.11 26.90
CA ALA A 136 17.46 -23.62 25.53
C ALA A 136 18.74 -24.43 25.25
N TRP A 137 19.88 -24.01 25.80
CA TRP A 137 21.15 -24.73 25.68
C TRP A 137 21.15 -26.04 26.48
N ALA A 138 20.51 -26.08 27.65
CA ALA A 138 20.31 -27.30 28.43
C ALA A 138 19.45 -28.34 27.69
N ARG A 139 18.27 -27.93 27.20
CA ARG A 139 17.39 -28.79 26.38
C ARG A 139 18.06 -29.32 25.12
N ARG A 140 18.92 -28.50 24.49
CA ARG A 140 19.69 -28.92 23.31
C ARG A 140 20.74 -30.00 23.63
N ARG A 141 21.25 -30.03 24.87
CA ARG A 141 22.23 -31.02 25.33
C ARG A 141 21.60 -32.39 25.62
N GLU A 142 20.28 -32.42 25.81
CA GLU A 142 19.46 -33.60 26.11
C GLU A 142 18.81 -34.22 24.86
N LEU A 143 18.78 -33.51 23.73
CA LEU A 143 18.33 -34.07 22.45
C LEU A 143 19.32 -35.16 21.99
N PRO A 144 18.83 -36.29 21.43
CA PRO A 144 19.69 -37.28 20.81
C PRO A 144 20.56 -36.58 19.77
N ARG A 145 21.89 -36.68 19.90
CA ARG A 145 22.78 -36.35 18.79
C ARG A 145 22.38 -37.29 17.66
N THR A 146 22.02 -36.75 16.49
CA THR A 146 21.81 -37.55 15.28
C THR A 146 22.98 -38.51 15.20
N ASP A 147 22.72 -39.81 15.39
CA ASP A 147 23.78 -40.79 15.28
C ASP A 147 24.29 -40.74 13.83
N GLY A 148 25.56 -41.06 13.63
CA GLY A 148 26.17 -40.95 12.30
C GLY A 148 25.48 -41.84 11.27
N GLU A 149 24.75 -42.84 11.73
CA GLU A 149 24.00 -43.82 10.95
C GLU A 149 22.68 -43.25 10.43
N GLN A 150 21.85 -42.64 11.28
CA GLN A 150 20.62 -41.93 10.88
C GLN A 150 20.93 -40.77 9.94
N ALA A 151 22.02 -40.03 10.20
CA ALA A 151 22.45 -38.97 9.30
C ALA A 151 22.80 -39.53 7.91
N ALA A 152 23.37 -40.74 7.84
CA ALA A 152 23.76 -41.38 6.58
C ALA A 152 22.56 -41.97 5.84
N GLU A 153 21.58 -42.51 6.55
CA GLU A 153 20.30 -42.93 5.98
C GLU A 153 19.52 -41.74 5.44
N GLU A 154 19.47 -40.64 6.20
CA GLU A 154 18.82 -39.40 5.75
C GLU A 154 19.50 -38.83 4.50
N LEU A 155 20.83 -38.84 4.45
CA LEU A 155 21.61 -38.37 3.30
C LEU A 155 21.26 -39.14 2.00
N GLN A 156 21.03 -40.45 2.09
CA GLN A 156 20.62 -41.27 0.95
C GLN A 156 19.26 -40.86 0.37
N THR A 157 18.34 -40.36 1.21
CA THR A 157 17.04 -39.84 0.72
C THR A 157 17.18 -38.62 -0.20
N PHE A 158 18.33 -37.92 -0.13
CA PHE A 158 18.68 -36.81 -1.01
C PHE A 158 19.49 -37.24 -2.25
N GLY A 159 19.64 -38.55 -2.49
CA GLY A 159 20.42 -39.10 -3.60
C GLY A 159 21.92 -38.86 -3.46
N LEU A 160 22.42 -38.91 -2.21
CA LEU A 160 23.82 -38.71 -1.85
C LEU A 160 24.32 -39.92 -1.05
N THR A 161 25.37 -40.55 -1.54
CA THR A 161 26.11 -41.61 -0.84
C THR A 161 27.27 -41.00 -0.05
N PRO A 162 27.38 -41.19 1.28
CA PRO A 162 28.49 -40.66 2.06
C PRO A 162 29.82 -41.34 1.69
N LEU A 163 30.89 -40.56 1.58
CA LEU A 163 32.26 -41.05 1.34
C LEU A 163 33.08 -41.14 2.64
N GLU A 164 32.59 -40.51 3.70
CA GLU A 164 33.21 -40.50 5.04
C GLU A 164 32.13 -40.57 6.13
N SER A 165 32.55 -40.82 7.37
CA SER A 165 31.67 -40.77 8.55
C SER A 165 31.10 -39.38 8.78
N TYR A 166 29.87 -39.28 9.27
CA TYR A 166 29.20 -38.00 9.52
C TYR A 166 30.04 -37.06 10.42
N PRO A 167 30.49 -35.90 9.90
CA PRO A 167 31.36 -34.97 10.62
C PRO A 167 30.62 -34.10 11.65
N GLY A 168 29.31 -34.32 11.81
CA GLY A 168 28.44 -33.53 12.68
C GLY A 168 27.75 -32.35 11.97
N PRO A 169 26.85 -31.65 12.67
CA PRO A 169 25.87 -30.73 12.06
C PRO A 169 26.46 -29.45 11.44
N ALA A 170 27.69 -29.09 11.83
CA ALA A 170 28.38 -27.92 11.28
C ALA A 170 29.45 -28.28 10.22
N GLY A 171 29.80 -29.57 10.13
CA GLY A 171 30.84 -30.07 9.23
C GLY A 171 30.39 -30.09 7.77
N LEU A 172 31.36 -29.90 6.87
CA LEU A 172 31.20 -30.27 5.46
C LEU A 172 31.38 -31.78 5.37
N TRP A 173 30.43 -32.44 4.73
CA TRP A 173 30.39 -33.88 4.58
C TRP A 173 30.67 -34.25 3.12
N ALA A 174 31.74 -35.01 2.90
CA ALA A 174 32.10 -35.53 1.59
C ALA A 174 31.14 -36.65 1.17
N CYS A 175 30.46 -36.44 0.05
CA CYS A 175 29.43 -37.33 -0.47
C CYS A 175 29.57 -37.50 -1.98
N ARG A 176 29.13 -38.62 -2.53
CA ARG A 176 28.94 -38.84 -3.97
C ARG A 176 27.48 -38.64 -4.32
N HIS A 177 27.19 -37.83 -5.32
CA HIS A 177 25.83 -37.67 -5.83
C HIS A 177 25.46 -38.82 -6.76
N ASP A 178 24.41 -39.56 -6.43
CA ASP A 178 24.07 -40.82 -7.10
C ASP A 178 23.66 -40.61 -8.56
N THR A 179 22.99 -39.49 -8.88
CA THR A 179 22.52 -39.21 -10.25
C THR A 179 23.65 -38.84 -11.21
N CYS A 180 24.66 -38.08 -10.76
CA CYS A 180 25.74 -37.61 -11.65
C CYS A 180 27.12 -38.21 -11.36
N GLY A 181 27.24 -39.06 -10.33
CA GLY A 181 28.47 -39.72 -9.92
C GLY A 181 29.59 -38.79 -9.42
N ARG A 182 29.31 -37.51 -9.19
CA ARG A 182 30.34 -36.53 -8.77
C ARG A 182 30.44 -36.47 -7.26
N ASP A 183 31.67 -36.31 -6.78
CA ASP A 183 31.96 -36.07 -5.38
C ASP A 183 31.71 -34.59 -5.06
N VAL A 184 31.01 -34.34 -3.95
CA VAL A 184 30.52 -33.04 -3.50
C VAL A 184 30.71 -32.91 -2.00
N GLU A 185 30.93 -31.68 -1.53
CA GLU A 185 30.96 -31.36 -0.11
C GLU A 185 29.71 -30.57 0.26
N ILE A 186 28.90 -31.09 1.18
CA ILE A 186 27.63 -30.47 1.58
C ILE A 186 27.50 -30.42 3.10
N ARG A 187 26.59 -29.59 3.63
CA ARG A 187 26.17 -29.67 5.03
C ARG A 187 24.78 -30.27 5.08
N LEU A 188 24.54 -31.25 5.95
CA LEU A 188 23.22 -31.88 6.08
C LEU A 188 22.11 -30.84 6.35
N HIS A 189 22.39 -29.86 7.21
CA HIS A 189 21.47 -28.74 7.48
C HIS A 189 21.09 -27.92 6.22
N ASN A 190 21.97 -27.82 5.22
CA ASN A 190 21.63 -27.13 3.97
C ASN A 190 20.54 -27.89 3.21
N LEU A 191 20.56 -29.22 3.24
CA LEU A 191 19.53 -30.06 2.63
C LEU A 191 18.19 -29.88 3.36
N HIS A 192 18.20 -29.85 4.71
CA HIS A 192 17.00 -29.53 5.51
C HIS A 192 16.40 -28.16 5.18
N ARG A 193 17.23 -27.19 4.76
CA ARG A 193 16.79 -25.86 4.32
C ARG A 193 16.36 -25.81 2.85
N GLY A 194 16.34 -26.94 2.15
CA GLY A 194 15.95 -27.04 0.74
C GLY A 194 16.99 -26.52 -0.24
N LEU A 195 18.27 -26.43 0.16
CA LEU A 195 19.35 -26.20 -0.79
C LEU A 195 19.64 -27.46 -1.61
N ARG A 196 20.18 -27.28 -2.81
CA ARG A 196 20.45 -28.37 -3.77
C ARG A 196 21.47 -29.38 -3.22
N ALA A 197 21.18 -30.67 -3.42
CA ALA A 197 22.04 -31.80 -3.06
C ALA A 197 23.36 -31.82 -3.85
N CYS A 198 23.32 -31.47 -5.13
CA CYS A 198 24.51 -31.40 -5.98
C CYS A 198 24.64 -30.01 -6.60
N PRO A 199 25.79 -29.33 -6.48
CA PRO A 199 26.02 -28.03 -7.10
C PRO A 199 26.09 -28.08 -8.63
N TYR A 200 26.37 -29.27 -9.17
CA TYR A 200 26.60 -29.52 -10.59
C TYR A 200 25.36 -30.04 -11.33
N CYS A 201 24.36 -30.54 -10.62
CA CYS A 201 23.11 -31.01 -11.23
C CYS A 201 22.07 -29.89 -11.31
N PRO A 202 21.24 -29.88 -12.36
CA PRO A 202 20.06 -29.02 -12.37
C PRO A 202 19.19 -29.36 -11.15
N PRO A 203 18.57 -28.36 -10.50
CA PRO A 203 17.71 -28.63 -9.36
C PRO A 203 16.54 -29.55 -9.77
N ALA A 204 16.18 -30.48 -8.89
CA ALA A 204 14.91 -31.22 -8.98
C ALA A 204 13.72 -30.24 -9.13
N PRO A 205 12.58 -30.67 -9.71
CA PRO A 205 11.44 -29.80 -9.95
C PRO A 205 11.00 -29.12 -8.65
N GLY A 206 11.31 -27.82 -8.51
CA GLY A 206 11.09 -27.05 -7.29
C GLY A 206 12.26 -26.15 -6.86
N GLY A 207 13.50 -26.41 -7.30
CA GLY A 207 14.57 -25.43 -7.17
C GLY A 207 14.48 -24.34 -8.25
N ARG A 208 15.03 -23.14 -7.99
CA ARG A 208 15.04 -22.04 -8.97
C ARG A 208 15.76 -22.51 -10.24
N ARG A 209 15.00 -22.88 -11.28
CA ARG A 209 15.52 -23.21 -12.62
C ARG A 209 16.38 -22.04 -13.10
N ARG A 210 17.64 -22.33 -13.45
CA ARG A 210 18.47 -21.41 -14.24
C ARG A 210 18.11 -21.64 -15.71
N TRP A 211 17.72 -20.58 -16.41
CA TRP A 211 17.32 -20.66 -17.82
C TRP A 211 18.57 -20.61 -18.70
N PRO A 212 18.78 -21.59 -19.60
CA PRO A 212 19.76 -21.49 -20.67
C PRO A 212 19.52 -20.22 -21.51
N PRO A 213 20.57 -19.49 -21.94
CA PRO A 213 20.42 -18.27 -22.73
C PRO A 213 19.61 -18.44 -24.02
N ASP A 214 19.85 -19.52 -24.74
CA ASP A 214 19.16 -19.89 -25.99
C ASP A 214 17.65 -20.10 -25.78
N GLU A 215 17.26 -20.84 -24.75
CA GLU A 215 15.85 -21.03 -24.40
C GLU A 215 15.20 -19.70 -23.97
N ALA A 216 15.90 -18.89 -23.18
CA ALA A 216 15.41 -17.59 -22.73
C ALA A 216 15.15 -16.67 -23.94
N GLU A 217 16.08 -16.62 -24.89
CA GLU A 217 15.94 -15.83 -26.12
C GLU A 217 14.79 -16.34 -26.99
N ALA A 218 14.61 -17.65 -27.12
CA ALA A 218 13.50 -18.24 -27.85
C ALA A 218 12.13 -17.84 -27.26
N LEU A 219 12.01 -17.84 -25.92
CA LEU A 219 10.80 -17.40 -25.23
C LEU A 219 10.50 -15.91 -25.44
N MET A 220 11.54 -15.05 -25.42
CA MET A 220 11.35 -13.62 -25.73
C MET A 220 10.86 -13.44 -27.16
N ARG A 221 11.47 -14.14 -28.13
CA ARG A 221 11.06 -14.08 -29.55
C ARG A 221 9.63 -14.57 -29.74
N ALA A 222 9.24 -15.66 -29.08
CA ALA A 222 7.86 -16.16 -29.09
C ALA A 222 6.86 -15.14 -28.53
N ALA A 223 7.28 -14.31 -27.57
CA ALA A 223 6.49 -13.21 -27.02
C ALA A 223 6.53 -11.91 -27.86
N GLY A 224 7.09 -11.95 -29.08
CA GLY A 224 7.21 -10.79 -29.96
C GLY A 224 8.26 -9.77 -29.52
N LEU A 225 9.32 -10.25 -28.85
CA LEU A 225 10.43 -9.43 -28.35
C LEU A 225 11.75 -9.98 -28.90
N GLU A 226 12.48 -9.14 -29.62
CA GLU A 226 13.82 -9.43 -30.11
C GLU A 226 14.86 -8.93 -29.08
N PRO A 227 15.61 -9.80 -28.40
CA PRO A 227 16.66 -9.37 -27.48
C PRO A 227 17.75 -8.57 -28.19
N LEU A 228 18.14 -7.43 -27.62
CA LEU A 228 19.21 -6.57 -28.13
C LEU A 228 20.55 -6.81 -27.43
N GLU A 229 20.55 -7.61 -26.37
CA GLU A 229 21.71 -7.96 -25.58
C GLU A 229 21.60 -9.42 -25.08
N PRO A 230 22.73 -10.09 -24.76
CA PRO A 230 22.71 -11.45 -24.25
C PRO A 230 21.96 -11.59 -22.91
N TYR A 231 21.36 -12.76 -22.68
CA TYR A 231 20.68 -13.04 -21.42
C TYR A 231 21.64 -13.10 -20.23
N SER A 232 21.36 -12.34 -19.16
CA SER A 232 22.22 -12.25 -17.97
C SER A 232 22.14 -13.46 -17.03
N GLY A 233 21.26 -14.43 -17.29
CA GLY A 233 20.98 -15.55 -16.39
C GLY A 233 20.04 -15.24 -15.22
N ARG A 234 19.57 -13.99 -15.08
CA ARG A 234 18.65 -13.56 -14.02
C ARG A 234 17.25 -13.29 -14.56
N ARG A 235 16.30 -14.20 -14.31
CA ARG A 235 14.94 -14.11 -14.88
C ARG A 235 14.14 -12.86 -14.50
N GLN A 236 14.42 -12.25 -13.34
CA GLN A 236 13.71 -11.06 -12.86
C GLN A 236 14.34 -9.75 -13.32
N GLN A 237 15.51 -9.80 -13.96
CA GLN A 237 16.18 -8.60 -14.43
C GLN A 237 15.49 -8.08 -15.70
N ALA A 238 15.42 -6.76 -15.83
CA ALA A 238 15.03 -6.11 -17.06
C ALA A 238 16.02 -6.46 -18.16
N TRP A 239 15.50 -6.78 -19.34
CA TRP A 239 16.28 -7.27 -20.47
C TRP A 239 15.93 -6.43 -21.70
N ARG A 240 16.93 -5.75 -22.26
CA ARG A 240 16.73 -4.85 -23.40
C ARG A 240 16.30 -5.62 -24.63
N CYS A 241 15.09 -5.34 -25.10
CA CYS A 241 14.50 -5.98 -26.28
C CYS A 241 13.86 -4.94 -27.20
N ARG A 242 13.84 -5.22 -28.50
CA ARG A 242 13.01 -4.51 -29.49
C ARG A 242 11.69 -5.27 -29.64
N CYS A 243 10.56 -4.57 -29.51
CA CYS A 243 9.26 -5.17 -29.79
C CYS A 243 9.08 -5.36 -31.29
N THR A 244 8.76 -6.57 -31.75
CA THR A 244 8.52 -6.86 -33.17
C THR A 244 7.21 -6.23 -33.68
N GLY A 245 6.24 -6.01 -32.79
CA GLY A 245 4.94 -5.41 -33.15
C GLY A 245 4.97 -3.90 -33.36
N CYS A 246 5.68 -3.14 -32.52
CA CYS A 246 5.73 -1.65 -32.62
C CYS A 246 7.11 -1.08 -32.93
N GLY A 247 8.16 -1.92 -33.01
CA GLY A 247 9.54 -1.52 -33.29
C GLY A 247 10.26 -0.79 -32.15
N ARG A 248 9.59 -0.45 -31.05
CA ARG A 248 10.19 0.29 -29.93
C ARG A 248 11.06 -0.61 -29.05
N GLU A 249 12.12 -0.04 -28.50
CA GLU A 249 12.90 -0.66 -27.41
C GLU A 249 12.07 -0.71 -26.12
N THR A 250 12.17 -1.81 -25.40
CA THR A 250 11.46 -2.08 -24.16
C THR A 250 12.33 -2.90 -23.21
N LEU A 251 11.96 -2.91 -21.92
CA LEU A 251 12.72 -3.51 -20.82
C LEU A 251 11.90 -4.59 -20.07
N PRO A 252 11.35 -5.60 -20.75
CA PRO A 252 10.65 -6.71 -20.11
C PRO A 252 11.61 -7.57 -19.27
N SER A 253 11.06 -8.43 -18.41
CA SER A 253 11.83 -9.50 -17.74
C SER A 253 11.29 -10.86 -18.17
N LEU A 254 12.17 -11.87 -18.25
CA LEU A 254 11.77 -13.24 -18.60
C LEU A 254 10.72 -13.78 -17.62
N GLY A 255 10.84 -13.48 -16.33
CA GLY A 255 9.86 -13.85 -15.33
C GLY A 255 8.48 -13.23 -15.54
N GLY A 256 8.42 -11.99 -16.03
CA GLY A 256 7.16 -11.34 -16.40
C GLY A 256 6.52 -12.02 -17.62
N ILE A 257 7.31 -12.38 -18.64
CA ILE A 257 6.83 -13.11 -19.82
C ILE A 257 6.25 -14.47 -19.44
N LEU A 258 6.97 -15.23 -18.61
CA LEU A 258 6.50 -16.53 -18.11
C LEU A 258 5.23 -16.44 -17.26
N ALA A 259 4.99 -15.29 -16.62
CA ALA A 259 3.78 -15.03 -15.83
C ALA A 259 2.66 -14.36 -16.65
N GLU A 260 2.83 -14.23 -17.97
CA GLU A 260 1.87 -13.58 -18.90
C GLU A 260 1.55 -12.12 -18.54
N GLN A 261 2.39 -11.48 -17.73
CA GLN A 261 2.25 -10.10 -17.26
C GLN A 261 3.32 -9.18 -17.85
N GLY A 262 4.30 -9.75 -18.56
CA GLY A 262 5.37 -9.03 -19.23
C GLY A 262 5.05 -8.71 -20.70
N GLY A 263 5.96 -8.00 -21.36
CA GLY A 263 5.86 -7.68 -22.78
C GLY A 263 6.27 -6.25 -23.08
N CYS A 264 5.90 -5.77 -24.26
CA CYS A 264 6.07 -4.36 -24.60
C CYS A 264 5.05 -3.48 -23.86
N ARG A 265 5.54 -2.65 -22.94
CA ARG A 265 4.71 -1.71 -22.15
C ARG A 265 3.87 -0.79 -23.04
N HIS A 266 4.46 -0.26 -24.11
CA HIS A 266 3.76 0.63 -25.04
C HIS A 266 2.57 -0.06 -25.73
N CYS A 267 2.76 -1.26 -26.27
CA CYS A 267 1.66 -2.04 -26.87
C CYS A 267 0.58 -2.39 -25.85
N ALA A 268 0.96 -2.68 -24.60
CA ALA A 268 0.00 -2.91 -23.53
C ALA A 268 -0.83 -1.65 -23.22
N ASP A 269 -0.18 -0.49 -23.15
CA ASP A 269 -0.86 0.80 -22.92
C ASP A 269 -1.81 1.17 -24.06
N VAL A 270 -1.42 0.96 -25.31
CA VAL A 270 -2.28 1.21 -26.48
C VAL A 270 -3.53 0.33 -26.44
N ARG A 271 -3.38 -0.98 -26.19
CA ARG A 271 -4.54 -1.91 -26.06
C ARG A 271 -5.43 -1.51 -24.89
N ALA A 272 -4.85 -1.16 -23.75
CA ALA A 272 -5.61 -0.75 -22.57
C ALA A 272 -6.31 0.61 -22.78
N ALA A 273 -5.75 1.52 -23.56
CA ALA A 273 -6.39 2.77 -23.94
C ALA A 273 -7.58 2.52 -24.88
N GLU A 274 -7.41 1.64 -25.88
CA GLU A 274 -8.49 1.25 -26.79
C GLU A 274 -9.65 0.59 -26.05
N ALA A 275 -9.35 -0.36 -25.16
CA ALA A 275 -10.37 -1.05 -24.35
C ALA A 275 -11.14 -0.11 -23.40
N ARG A 276 -10.58 1.06 -23.07
CA ARG A 276 -11.26 2.08 -22.25
C ARG A 276 -12.09 3.06 -23.07
N LYS A 277 -11.98 3.07 -24.40
CA LYS A 277 -12.80 3.96 -25.23
C LYS A 277 -14.27 3.58 -25.04
N THR A 278 -15.08 4.60 -24.79
CA THR A 278 -16.53 4.42 -24.76
C THR A 278 -17.03 4.10 -26.15
N ASP A 279 -17.94 3.15 -26.27
CA ASP A 279 -18.62 2.85 -27.52
C ASP A 279 -19.30 4.12 -28.08
N PRO A 280 -19.10 4.47 -29.37
CA PRO A 280 -19.66 5.68 -29.97
C PRO A 280 -21.19 5.82 -29.84
N GLU A 281 -21.93 4.71 -29.90
CA GLU A 281 -23.40 4.74 -29.79
C GLU A 281 -23.85 5.02 -28.37
N VAL A 282 -23.14 4.44 -27.38
CA VAL A 282 -23.37 4.74 -25.96
C VAL A 282 -23.04 6.21 -25.67
N ALA A 283 -21.94 6.73 -26.22
CA ALA A 283 -21.58 8.13 -26.08
C ALA A 283 -22.62 9.08 -26.71
N ALA A 284 -23.17 8.72 -27.87
CA ALA A 284 -24.21 9.50 -28.55
C ALA A 284 -25.54 9.46 -27.77
N ALA A 285 -25.90 8.31 -27.19
CA ALA A 285 -27.07 8.18 -26.33
C ALA A 285 -26.97 9.08 -25.09
N ASP A 286 -25.81 9.14 -24.43
CA ASP A 286 -25.56 10.03 -23.29
C ASP A 286 -25.71 11.53 -23.68
N MET A 287 -25.23 11.91 -24.87
CA MET A 287 -25.41 13.28 -25.40
C MET A 287 -26.89 13.59 -25.65
N ARG A 288 -27.60 12.67 -26.31
CA ARG A 288 -29.03 12.82 -26.61
C ARG A 288 -29.87 12.91 -25.34
N ALA A 289 -29.54 12.12 -24.31
CA ALA A 289 -30.19 12.19 -22.99
C ALA A 289 -29.99 13.55 -22.30
N ALA A 290 -28.90 14.26 -22.60
CA ALA A 290 -28.64 15.62 -22.13
C ALA A 290 -29.24 16.72 -23.04
N GLY A 291 -30.06 16.36 -24.03
CA GLY A 291 -30.67 17.31 -24.97
C GLY A 291 -29.70 17.87 -26.01
N LEU A 292 -28.67 17.11 -26.35
CA LEU A 292 -27.63 17.48 -27.31
C LEU A 292 -27.54 16.44 -28.42
N GLU A 293 -27.79 16.85 -29.66
CA GLU A 293 -27.68 16.00 -30.85
C GLU A 293 -26.28 16.12 -31.45
N PRO A 294 -25.45 15.05 -31.47
CA PRO A 294 -24.12 15.09 -32.07
C PRO A 294 -24.17 15.41 -33.57
N LEU A 295 -23.28 16.28 -34.03
CA LEU A 295 -23.16 16.68 -35.45
C LEU A 295 -21.97 16.02 -36.16
N GLU A 296 -21.11 15.32 -35.41
CA GLU A 296 -19.90 14.68 -35.92
C GLU A 296 -19.63 13.36 -35.18
N PRO A 297 -18.80 12.45 -35.74
CA PRO A 297 -18.45 11.20 -35.08
C PRO A 297 -17.75 11.39 -33.73
N TYR A 298 -18.01 10.49 -32.79
CA TYR A 298 -17.39 10.49 -31.47
C TYR A 298 -15.89 10.15 -31.55
N ALA A 299 -15.04 10.97 -30.93
CA ALA A 299 -13.60 10.75 -30.86
C ALA A 299 -13.16 10.16 -29.50
N THR A 300 -13.27 10.94 -28.42
CA THR A 300 -12.94 10.50 -27.05
C THR A 300 -13.78 11.26 -26.03
N SER A 301 -13.81 10.78 -24.78
CA SER A 301 -14.63 11.38 -23.72
C SER A 301 -14.15 12.76 -23.25
N MET A 302 -12.90 13.09 -23.59
CA MET A 302 -12.21 14.33 -23.24
C MET A 302 -12.16 15.32 -24.40
N THR A 303 -12.45 14.89 -25.63
CA THR A 303 -12.47 15.76 -26.81
C THR A 303 -13.77 16.59 -26.81
N PRO A 304 -13.71 17.91 -27.05
CA PRO A 304 -14.90 18.71 -27.31
C PRO A 304 -15.65 18.14 -28.51
N TRP A 305 -16.94 17.87 -28.35
CA TRP A 305 -17.74 17.17 -29.36
C TRP A 305 -18.86 18.08 -29.84
N ARG A 306 -18.87 18.43 -31.14
CA ARG A 306 -19.86 19.35 -31.70
C ARG A 306 -21.25 18.74 -31.68
N CYS A 307 -22.17 19.39 -30.98
CA CYS A 307 -23.56 19.01 -30.86
C CYS A 307 -24.49 20.20 -31.09
N ARG A 308 -25.70 19.95 -31.59
CA ARG A 308 -26.81 20.91 -31.62
C ARG A 308 -27.69 20.69 -30.39
N CYS A 309 -27.97 21.75 -29.64
CA CYS A 309 -28.93 21.65 -28.54
C CYS A 309 -30.37 21.52 -29.09
N THR A 310 -31.10 20.51 -28.66
CA THR A 310 -32.49 20.26 -29.11
C THR A 310 -33.49 21.25 -28.50
N THR A 311 -33.13 21.95 -27.43
CA THR A 311 -33.98 22.96 -26.76
C THR A 311 -33.85 24.34 -27.38
N CYS A 312 -32.62 24.83 -27.59
CA CYS A 312 -32.38 26.21 -28.07
C CYS A 312 -31.83 26.30 -29.50
N GLY A 313 -31.56 25.15 -30.14
CA GLY A 313 -31.03 25.08 -31.51
C GLY A 313 -29.56 25.48 -31.66
N SER A 314 -28.91 26.00 -30.62
CA SER A 314 -27.53 26.49 -30.70
C SER A 314 -26.51 25.34 -30.80
N GLU A 315 -25.46 25.54 -31.58
CA GLU A 315 -24.30 24.65 -31.62
C GLU A 315 -23.41 24.85 -30.39
N VAL A 316 -23.03 23.76 -29.75
CA VAL A 316 -22.16 23.73 -28.57
C VAL A 316 -21.17 22.58 -28.68
N SER A 317 -20.00 22.70 -28.05
CA SER A 317 -18.96 21.66 -28.08
C SER A 317 -18.57 21.18 -26.69
N PRO A 318 -19.48 20.52 -25.93
CA PRO A 318 -19.14 19.94 -24.64
C PRO A 318 -18.31 18.67 -24.78
N THR A 319 -17.60 18.30 -23.71
CA THR A 319 -16.94 17.00 -23.59
C THR A 319 -17.89 16.00 -22.95
N LEU A 320 -17.93 14.73 -23.39
CA LEU A 320 -18.77 13.69 -22.79
C LEU A 320 -18.56 13.55 -21.27
N MET A 321 -17.31 13.67 -20.80
CA MET A 321 -17.01 13.64 -19.36
C MET A 321 -17.82 14.70 -18.58
N LYS A 322 -17.92 15.93 -19.10
CA LYS A 322 -18.68 17.00 -18.45
C LYS A 322 -20.19 16.72 -18.45
N ILE A 323 -20.71 16.17 -19.54
CA ILE A 323 -22.13 15.80 -19.65
C ILE A 323 -22.49 14.73 -18.60
N ARG A 324 -21.65 13.69 -18.46
CA ARG A 324 -21.83 12.67 -17.41
C ARG A 324 -21.77 13.20 -15.98
N THR A 325 -21.09 14.33 -15.76
CA THR A 325 -21.06 15.01 -14.46
C THR A 325 -22.17 16.06 -14.26
N GLY A 326 -23.21 16.06 -15.13
CA GLY A 326 -24.35 16.98 -15.05
C GLY A 326 -24.18 18.28 -15.83
N GLY A 327 -23.22 18.33 -16.77
CA GLY A 327 -23.10 19.42 -17.74
C GLY A 327 -24.19 19.37 -18.81
N GLY A 328 -24.46 20.50 -19.47
CA GLY A 328 -25.43 20.60 -20.55
C GLY A 328 -25.14 21.78 -21.48
N CYS A 329 -26.14 22.23 -22.24
CA CYS A 329 -26.00 23.39 -23.12
C CYS A 329 -25.65 24.66 -22.34
N ARG A 330 -24.53 25.32 -22.70
CA ARG A 330 -24.07 26.56 -22.06
C ARG A 330 -25.07 27.71 -22.15
N PHE A 331 -25.82 27.80 -23.25
CA PHE A 331 -26.79 28.87 -23.48
C PHE A 331 -28.03 28.67 -22.61
N CYS A 332 -28.55 27.44 -22.52
CA CYS A 332 -29.64 27.08 -21.62
C CYS A 332 -29.24 27.27 -20.14
N ALA A 333 -28.04 26.83 -19.75
CA ALA A 333 -27.55 27.01 -18.38
C ALA A 333 -27.40 28.50 -18.00
N SER A 334 -27.02 29.34 -18.96
CA SER A 334 -26.90 30.80 -18.78
C SER A 334 -28.26 31.50 -18.74
N ALA A 335 -29.27 30.98 -19.46
CA ALA A 335 -30.64 31.47 -19.41
C ALA A 335 -31.33 31.20 -18.07
N VAL A 336 -31.06 30.06 -17.43
CA VAL A 336 -31.62 29.69 -16.10
C VAL A 336 -30.97 30.48 -14.95
N THR A 337 -29.73 30.96 -15.11
CA THR A 337 -28.97 31.66 -14.05
C THR A 337 -29.08 33.19 -14.07
N GLY A 338 -29.87 33.77 -14.98
CA GLY A 338 -30.32 35.17 -14.86
C GLY A 338 -29.20 36.21 -14.72
N LYS A 339 -28.21 36.22 -15.62
CA LYS A 339 -27.60 37.48 -16.06
C LYS A 339 -28.13 37.79 -17.46
N VAL A 340 -29.16 38.62 -17.50
CA VAL A 340 -29.75 39.15 -18.73
C VAL A 340 -28.66 39.92 -19.48
N CYS A 341 -28.22 39.40 -20.63
CA CYS A 341 -27.61 40.23 -21.65
C CYS A 341 -28.68 40.45 -22.73
N ARG A 342 -29.17 41.70 -22.79
CA ARG A 342 -30.01 42.21 -23.87
C ARG A 342 -29.43 41.78 -25.20
N VAL A 343 -30.25 41.11 -26.00
CA VAL A 343 -30.04 41.00 -27.45
C VAL A 343 -30.13 42.42 -27.99
N VAL A 344 -28.99 42.96 -28.43
CA VAL A 344 -28.94 44.17 -29.23
C VAL A 344 -29.48 43.80 -30.60
N GLY A 345 -30.53 44.50 -31.02
CA GLY A 345 -31.21 44.23 -32.28
C GLY A 345 -30.29 44.39 -33.49
N CYS A 346 -30.56 43.61 -34.52
CA CYS A 346 -30.19 43.97 -35.88
C CYS A 346 -31.48 44.04 -36.68
N ALA A 347 -31.90 45.28 -36.95
CA ALA A 347 -32.85 45.61 -37.98
C ALA A 347 -32.11 45.62 -39.34
N SER A 348 -32.70 45.02 -40.35
CA SER A 348 -32.48 45.33 -41.77
C SER A 348 -33.84 45.10 -42.42
N ARG A 349 -34.69 46.15 -42.47
CA ARG A 349 -34.91 47.05 -43.62
C ARG A 349 -35.20 46.31 -44.93
N VAL A 350 -36.49 46.42 -45.29
CA VAL A 350 -37.13 46.53 -46.61
C VAL A 350 -36.75 45.52 -47.67
#